data_AF-A0A7S3CKR0-F1
#
_entry.id   AF-A0A7S3CKR0-F1
#
_cell.length_a   1.000
_cell.length_b   1.000
_cell.length_c   1.000
_cell.angle_alpha   90.00
_cell.angle_beta   90.00
_cell.angle_gamma   90.00
#
_symmetry.space_group_name_H-M   'P 1'
#
loop_
_entity.id
_entity.type
_entity.pdbx_description
1 polymer ?
#
loop_
_entity_poly.entity_id
_entity_poly.type
_entity_poly.pdbx_seq_one_letter_code
_entity_poly.pdbx_strand_id
1 'polypeptide(L)'
;DQDKNKNGEEDEEAPDDMAAYSDETVGLVKTLLRVQNNLVNIPNGSEHFDIYLAKEIYPALVPGLEELSREIDRLVNALDGEIDDSIKQRFNPCIFLAEFLMRNNPKHGAKLEYSETFIMYAKIEKIRRYFTQNKQKIYKHFCIQPYQANFTKNHLKDYLRSLDGFMQMDGRMLNNFDIDQAFEETSATEQIQFEDLFDSMA
;
A
#
# COMPACT_ATOMS: atom_id res chain seq x y z
N ASP A 1 -22.57 -63.38 33.42
CA ASP A 1 -21.15 -63.43 33.75
C ASP A 1 -20.29 -63.26 32.51
N GLN A 2 -19.40 -62.29 32.67
CA GLN A 2 -18.27 -61.86 31.86
C GLN A 2 -17.71 -62.92 30.92
N ASP A 3 -17.56 -62.58 29.64
CA ASP A 3 -16.37 -63.05 28.92
C ASP A 3 -16.05 -62.25 27.65
N LYS A 4 -14.75 -61.98 27.50
CA LYS A 4 -13.97 -61.72 26.28
C LYS A 4 -13.89 -60.29 25.73
N ASN A 5 -13.01 -59.57 26.41
CA ASN A 5 -12.06 -58.59 25.88
C ASN A 5 -11.50 -59.00 24.50
N LYS A 6 -11.70 -58.16 23.48
CA LYS A 6 -11.01 -58.22 22.18
C LYS A 6 -10.26 -56.90 21.99
N ASN A 7 -8.94 -56.98 22.05
CA ASN A 7 -8.04 -56.00 21.44
C ASN A 7 -8.33 -55.96 19.93
N GLY A 8 -8.58 -54.76 19.41
CA GLY A 8 -8.42 -54.42 18.02
C GLY A 8 -7.58 -53.15 18.00
N GLU A 9 -6.36 -53.27 17.49
CA GLU A 9 -5.44 -52.18 17.19
C GLU A 9 -6.15 -51.21 16.23
N GLU A 10 -6.25 -49.94 16.60
CA GLU A 10 -6.55 -48.85 15.67
C GLU A 10 -5.21 -48.15 15.39
N ASP A 11 -4.80 -48.25 14.13
CA ASP A 11 -3.61 -47.67 13.54
C ASP A 11 -3.53 -46.15 13.82
N GLU A 12 -2.45 -45.73 14.47
CA GLU A 12 -1.99 -44.33 14.45
C GLU A 12 -1.44 -44.01 13.04
N GLU A 13 -2.32 -43.73 12.08
CA GLU A 13 -1.92 -43.13 10.81
C GLU A 13 -1.77 -41.60 10.97
N ALA A 14 -0.50 -41.21 11.10
CA ALA A 14 0.14 -39.98 10.59
C ALA A 14 -0.44 -38.59 10.97
N PRO A 15 0.20 -37.87 11.93
CA PRO A 15 0.12 -36.42 12.00
C PRO A 15 1.15 -35.68 11.11
N ASP A 16 1.79 -36.37 10.15
CA ASP A 16 2.98 -35.82 9.45
C ASP A 16 2.68 -35.07 8.14
N ASP A 17 1.45 -35.12 7.62
CA ASP A 17 1.10 -34.50 6.31
C ASP A 17 0.48 -33.09 6.41
N MET A 18 0.19 -32.58 7.61
CA MET A 18 -0.36 -31.23 7.80
C MET A 18 0.72 -30.14 7.90
N ALA A 19 1.99 -30.51 8.10
CA ALA A 19 3.08 -29.54 8.20
C ALA A 19 3.55 -29.01 6.82
N ALA A 20 3.43 -29.83 5.76
CA ALA A 20 3.96 -29.50 4.43
C ALA A 20 3.16 -28.42 3.68
N TYR A 21 1.85 -28.29 3.91
CA TYR A 21 1.02 -27.27 3.23
C TYR A 21 1.25 -25.84 3.73
N SER A 22 1.83 -25.69 4.93
CA SER A 22 2.09 -24.38 5.51
C SER A 22 3.27 -23.67 4.82
N ASP A 23 4.29 -24.41 4.40
CA ASP A 23 5.57 -23.84 3.97
C ASP A 23 5.57 -23.44 2.48
N GLU A 24 4.85 -24.15 1.61
CA GLU A 24 4.62 -23.74 0.21
C GLU A 24 3.78 -22.47 0.12
N THR A 25 2.72 -22.37 0.93
CA THR A 25 1.87 -21.17 0.97
C THR A 25 2.64 -19.98 1.52
N VAL A 26 3.45 -20.17 2.56
CA VAL A 26 4.34 -19.13 3.11
C VAL A 26 5.43 -18.75 2.11
N GLY A 27 5.98 -19.71 1.36
CA GLY A 27 6.96 -19.48 0.29
C GLY A 27 6.38 -18.68 -0.88
N LEU A 28 5.16 -18.99 -1.29
CA LEU A 28 4.43 -18.26 -2.33
C LEU A 28 4.12 -16.83 -1.87
N VAL A 29 3.63 -16.67 -0.64
CA VAL A 29 3.35 -15.35 -0.03
C VAL A 29 4.64 -14.54 0.11
N LYS A 30 5.74 -15.12 0.59
CA LYS A 30 7.05 -14.43 0.64
C LYS A 30 7.57 -14.05 -0.74
N THR A 31 7.32 -14.88 -1.76
CA THR A 31 7.71 -14.59 -3.15
C THR A 31 6.87 -13.46 -3.73
N LEU A 32 5.55 -13.46 -3.50
CA LEU A 32 4.64 -12.38 -3.90
C LEU A 32 4.97 -11.06 -3.18
N LEU A 33 5.28 -11.12 -1.88
CA LEU A 33 5.71 -9.95 -1.08
C LEU A 33 7.09 -9.43 -1.54
N ARG A 34 8.01 -10.31 -1.96
CA ARG A 34 9.26 -9.90 -2.62
C ARG A 34 9.01 -9.21 -3.94
N VAL A 35 8.04 -9.68 -4.73
CA VAL A 35 7.66 -9.05 -6.00
C VAL A 35 7.04 -7.66 -5.76
N GLN A 36 6.31 -7.43 -4.68
CA GLN A 36 5.79 -6.11 -4.32
C GLN A 36 6.90 -5.10 -3.94
N ASN A 37 8.03 -5.58 -3.43
CA ASN A 37 9.21 -4.74 -3.16
C ASN A 37 10.07 -4.48 -4.40
N ASN A 38 9.75 -5.07 -5.56
CA ASN A 38 10.53 -4.86 -6.77
C ASN A 38 10.29 -3.46 -7.33
N LEU A 39 11.40 -2.76 -7.57
CA LEU A 39 11.42 -1.58 -8.40
C LEU A 39 11.15 -2.00 -9.85
N VAL A 40 10.16 -1.38 -10.47
CA VAL A 40 9.96 -1.44 -11.92
C VAL A 40 10.71 -0.32 -12.60
N ASN A 41 11.40 -0.66 -13.69
CA ASN A 41 12.03 0.33 -14.55
C ASN A 41 10.97 0.97 -15.44
N ILE A 42 10.82 2.28 -15.31
CA ILE A 42 9.93 3.10 -16.12
C ILE A 42 10.76 4.08 -16.96
N PRO A 43 10.24 4.62 -18.08
CA PRO A 43 10.94 5.66 -18.80
C PRO A 43 11.33 6.80 -17.86
N ASN A 44 12.61 7.14 -17.81
CA ASN A 44 13.21 8.16 -16.94
C ASN A 44 13.31 7.82 -15.44
N GLY A 45 13.21 6.54 -15.02
CA GLY A 45 13.52 6.18 -13.64
C GLY A 45 13.11 4.77 -13.22
N SER A 46 13.02 4.59 -11.91
CA SER A 46 12.49 3.38 -11.29
C SER A 46 11.46 3.77 -10.22
N GLU A 47 10.39 2.99 -10.08
CA GLU A 47 9.37 3.19 -9.06
C GLU A 47 9.00 1.84 -8.44
N HIS A 48 8.52 1.81 -7.20
CA HIS A 48 7.97 0.57 -6.66
C HIS A 48 6.74 0.15 -7.46
N PHE A 49 6.62 -1.16 -7.73
CA PHE A 49 5.56 -1.69 -8.59
C PHE A 49 4.15 -1.31 -8.11
N ASP A 50 3.90 -1.42 -6.81
CA ASP A 50 2.62 -1.08 -6.21
C ASP A 50 2.30 0.42 -6.25
N ILE A 51 3.31 1.27 -6.04
CA ILE A 51 3.19 2.73 -6.22
C ILE A 51 2.86 3.06 -7.68
N TYR A 52 3.47 2.36 -8.63
CA TYR A 52 3.15 2.51 -10.05
C TYR A 52 1.70 2.11 -10.35
N LEU A 53 1.24 0.95 -9.86
CA LEU A 53 -0.14 0.51 -10.04
C LEU A 53 -1.14 1.51 -9.46
N ALA A 54 -0.88 2.01 -8.25
CA ALA A 54 -1.72 3.01 -7.61
C ALA A 54 -1.79 4.32 -8.40
N LYS A 55 -0.69 4.77 -9.01
CA LYS A 55 -0.70 6.03 -9.78
C LYS A 55 -1.30 5.88 -11.17
N GLU A 56 -0.99 4.79 -11.86
CA GLU A 56 -1.19 4.71 -13.31
C GLU A 56 -2.33 3.78 -13.72
N ILE A 57 -2.66 2.76 -12.92
CA ILE A 57 -3.58 1.68 -13.31
C ILE A 57 -4.88 1.70 -12.50
N TYR A 58 -4.78 1.68 -11.16
CA TYR A 58 -5.95 1.61 -10.27
C TYR A 58 -6.97 2.74 -10.43
N PRO A 59 -6.58 4.00 -10.73
CA PRO A 59 -7.54 5.08 -10.98
C PRO A 59 -8.60 4.76 -12.02
N ALA A 60 -8.26 3.97 -13.05
CA ALA A 60 -9.18 3.56 -14.10
C ALA A 60 -9.68 2.12 -13.93
N LEU A 61 -8.83 1.23 -13.42
CA LEU A 61 -9.16 -0.18 -13.28
C LEU A 61 -10.22 -0.43 -12.21
N VAL A 62 -10.15 0.23 -11.05
CA VAL A 62 -11.10 -0.02 -9.96
C VAL A 62 -12.52 0.39 -10.35
N PRO A 63 -12.77 1.62 -10.87
CA PRO A 63 -14.10 1.96 -11.38
C PRO A 63 -14.58 1.03 -12.51
N GLY A 64 -13.67 0.59 -13.38
CA GLY A 64 -14.00 -0.36 -14.46
C GLY A 64 -14.45 -1.72 -13.95
N LEU A 65 -13.82 -2.21 -12.88
CA LEU A 65 -14.22 -3.46 -12.22
C LEU A 65 -15.57 -3.32 -11.50
N GLU A 66 -15.84 -2.17 -10.88
CA GLU A 66 -17.14 -1.88 -10.27
C GLU A 66 -18.26 -1.86 -11.32
N GLU A 67 -18.05 -1.14 -12.43
CA GLU A 67 -19.03 -1.07 -13.53
C GLU A 67 -19.23 -2.44 -14.19
N LEU A 68 -18.15 -3.21 -14.36
CA LEU A 68 -18.25 -4.59 -14.84
C LEU A 68 -19.09 -5.45 -13.88
N SER A 69 -18.87 -5.33 -12.57
CA SER A 69 -19.65 -6.06 -11.57
C SER A 69 -21.13 -5.71 -11.65
N ARG A 70 -21.46 -4.41 -11.72
CA ARG A 70 -22.86 -3.95 -11.87
C ARG A 70 -23.51 -4.49 -13.14
N GLU A 71 -22.76 -4.51 -14.24
CA GLU A 71 -23.28 -5.01 -15.52
C GLU A 71 -23.51 -6.53 -15.51
N ILE A 72 -22.62 -7.29 -14.87
CA ILE A 72 -22.82 -8.73 -14.65
C ILE A 72 -24.08 -8.95 -13.80
N ASP A 73 -24.22 -8.22 -12.70
CA ASP A 73 -25.39 -8.34 -11.83
C ASP A 73 -26.69 -8.00 -12.57
N ARG A 74 -26.67 -6.96 -13.43
CA ARG A 74 -27.79 -6.59 -14.29
C ARG A 74 -28.15 -7.72 -15.27
N LEU A 75 -27.17 -8.36 -15.89
CA LEU A 75 -27.39 -9.42 -16.88
C LEU A 75 -27.88 -10.73 -16.25
N VAL A 76 -27.34 -11.07 -15.07
CA VAL A 76 -27.65 -12.32 -14.36
C VAL A 76 -29.01 -12.25 -13.66
N ASN A 77 -29.33 -11.12 -13.03
CA ASN A 77 -30.54 -10.99 -12.22
C ASN A 77 -31.75 -10.39 -12.97
N ALA A 78 -31.58 -10.01 -14.24
CA ALA A 78 -32.70 -9.53 -15.06
C ALA A 78 -33.77 -10.62 -15.20
N LEU A 79 -35.03 -10.24 -14.99
CA LEU A 79 -36.17 -11.14 -15.16
C LEU A 79 -36.33 -11.53 -16.65
N ASP A 80 -37.00 -12.65 -16.90
CA ASP A 80 -37.25 -13.13 -18.25
C ASP A 80 -37.96 -12.06 -19.10
N GLY A 81 -37.36 -11.71 -20.22
CA GLY A 81 -37.86 -10.70 -21.15
C GLY A 81 -37.42 -9.25 -20.88
N GLU A 82 -36.71 -8.96 -19.78
CA GLU A 82 -36.17 -7.61 -19.53
C GLU A 82 -34.92 -7.32 -20.36
N ILE A 83 -34.12 -8.34 -20.63
CA ILE A 83 -32.92 -8.26 -21.46
C ILE A 83 -32.96 -9.38 -22.49
N ASP A 84 -32.75 -9.03 -23.75
CA ASP A 84 -32.65 -9.98 -24.86
C ASP A 84 -31.53 -11.00 -24.63
N ASP A 85 -31.85 -12.29 -24.70
CA ASP A 85 -30.90 -13.39 -24.50
C ASP A 85 -29.73 -13.36 -25.48
N SER A 86 -29.92 -12.82 -26.69
CA SER A 86 -28.83 -12.64 -27.66
C SER A 86 -27.79 -11.63 -27.18
N ILE A 87 -28.18 -10.65 -26.35
CA ILE A 87 -27.26 -9.70 -25.71
C ILE A 87 -26.49 -10.42 -24.60
N LYS A 88 -27.18 -11.20 -23.75
CA LYS A 88 -26.55 -11.99 -22.68
C LYS A 88 -25.50 -12.96 -23.25
N GLN A 89 -25.82 -13.65 -24.35
CA GLN A 89 -24.91 -14.61 -25.00
C GLN A 89 -23.68 -13.98 -25.62
N ARG A 90 -23.73 -12.69 -25.99
CA ARG A 90 -22.61 -11.98 -26.62
C ARG A 90 -21.76 -11.20 -25.63
N PHE A 91 -22.20 -11.08 -24.38
CA PHE A 91 -21.46 -10.34 -23.37
C PHE A 91 -20.12 -11.01 -23.09
N ASN A 92 -19.05 -10.20 -23.09
CA ASN A 92 -17.70 -10.64 -22.75
C ASN A 92 -17.10 -9.69 -21.72
N PRO A 93 -16.90 -10.13 -20.46
CA PRO A 93 -16.37 -9.30 -19.38
C PRO A 93 -15.03 -8.62 -19.72
N CYS A 94 -14.14 -9.33 -20.42
CA CYS A 94 -12.82 -8.80 -20.79
C CYS A 94 -12.93 -7.70 -21.86
N ILE A 95 -13.81 -7.88 -22.85
CA ILE A 95 -14.06 -6.86 -23.88
C ILE A 95 -14.69 -5.62 -23.24
N PHE A 96 -15.70 -5.81 -22.40
CA PHE A 96 -16.34 -4.71 -21.68
C PHE A 96 -15.33 -3.89 -20.88
N LEU A 97 -14.49 -4.56 -20.08
CA LEU A 97 -13.47 -3.90 -19.27
C LEU A 97 -12.41 -3.22 -20.15
N ALA A 98 -11.95 -3.86 -21.22
CA ALA A 98 -11.01 -3.24 -22.16
C ALA A 98 -11.58 -1.96 -22.79
N GLU A 99 -12.83 -2.00 -23.24
CA GLU A 99 -13.52 -0.82 -23.78
C GLU A 99 -13.64 0.28 -22.72
N PHE A 100 -14.01 -0.07 -21.49
CA PHE A 100 -14.09 0.88 -20.38
C PHE A 100 -12.74 1.57 -20.14
N LEU A 101 -11.66 0.80 -20.06
CA LEU A 101 -10.30 1.32 -19.85
C LEU A 101 -9.84 2.21 -21.01
N MET A 102 -10.18 1.85 -22.25
CA MET A 102 -9.84 2.67 -23.43
C MET A 102 -10.61 3.99 -23.44
N ARG A 103 -11.90 3.99 -23.10
CA ARG A 103 -12.73 5.21 -23.01
C ARG A 103 -12.29 6.13 -21.87
N ASN A 104 -11.83 5.55 -20.76
CA ASN A 104 -11.40 6.27 -19.57
C ASN A 104 -9.87 6.33 -19.43
N ASN A 105 -9.16 6.38 -20.56
CA ASN A 105 -7.70 6.50 -20.54
C ASN A 105 -7.28 7.78 -19.79
N PRO A 106 -6.39 7.73 -18.79
CA PRO A 106 -6.00 8.90 -18.00
C PRO A 106 -5.47 10.10 -18.82
N LYS A 107 -4.99 9.87 -20.05
CA LYS A 107 -4.46 10.92 -20.94
C LYS A 107 -5.51 11.58 -21.83
N HIS A 108 -6.64 10.92 -22.07
CA HIS A 108 -7.61 11.33 -23.10
C HIS A 108 -9.08 11.25 -22.66
N GLY A 109 -9.36 10.55 -21.56
CA GLY A 109 -10.69 10.31 -21.04
C GLY A 109 -11.09 11.26 -19.90
N ALA A 110 -12.24 10.99 -19.31
CA ALA A 110 -12.72 11.72 -18.15
C ALA A 110 -11.94 11.35 -16.88
N LYS A 111 -11.83 12.30 -15.96
CA LYS A 111 -11.27 12.05 -14.63
C LYS A 111 -12.27 11.28 -13.80
N LEU A 112 -11.87 10.10 -13.32
CA LEU A 112 -12.72 9.22 -12.51
C LEU A 112 -12.61 9.55 -11.01
N GLU A 113 -13.65 9.21 -10.25
CA GLU A 113 -13.89 9.60 -8.85
C GLU A 113 -12.70 9.35 -7.92
N TYR A 114 -12.05 8.19 -8.02
CA TYR A 114 -10.96 7.79 -7.11
C TYR A 114 -9.57 8.17 -7.59
N SER A 115 -9.44 8.87 -8.72
CA SER A 115 -8.14 9.14 -9.33
C SER A 115 -7.22 9.95 -8.40
N GLU A 116 -7.76 10.99 -7.76
CA GLU A 116 -6.96 11.82 -6.84
C GLU A 116 -6.60 11.07 -5.57
N THR A 117 -7.53 10.28 -5.04
CA THR A 117 -7.33 9.48 -3.83
C THR A 117 -6.16 8.51 -4.00
N PHE A 118 -6.16 7.74 -5.09
CA PHE A 118 -5.06 6.81 -5.37
C PHE A 118 -3.71 7.52 -5.57
N ILE A 119 -3.69 8.63 -6.30
CA ILE A 119 -2.47 9.44 -6.50
C ILE A 119 -1.97 9.99 -5.16
N MET A 120 -2.86 10.45 -4.29
CA MET A 120 -2.52 10.98 -2.97
C MET A 120 -1.89 9.89 -2.10
N TYR A 121 -2.54 8.73 -1.95
CA TYR A 121 -1.99 7.62 -1.16
C TYR A 121 -0.66 7.11 -1.72
N ALA A 122 -0.51 7.05 -3.05
CA ALA A 122 0.76 6.65 -3.66
C ALA A 122 1.89 7.66 -3.40
N LYS A 123 1.57 8.96 -3.27
CA LYS A 123 2.55 9.98 -2.85
C LYS A 123 2.93 9.81 -1.38
N ILE A 124 1.96 9.63 -0.50
CA ILE A 124 2.18 9.41 0.94
C ILE A 124 3.08 8.18 1.14
N GLU A 125 2.73 7.05 0.53
CA GLU A 125 3.52 5.82 0.67
C GLU A 125 4.95 5.96 0.12
N LYS A 126 5.11 6.72 -0.98
CA LYS A 126 6.45 7.03 -1.51
C LYS A 126 7.31 7.79 -0.50
N ILE A 127 6.72 8.80 0.17
CA ILE A 127 7.41 9.59 1.19
C ILE A 127 7.75 8.70 2.39
N ARG A 128 6.78 7.93 2.90
CA ARG A 128 6.98 6.99 4.01
C ARG A 128 8.14 6.01 3.76
N ARG A 129 8.19 5.42 2.56
CA ARG A 129 9.28 4.52 2.16
C ARG A 129 10.61 5.24 2.08
N TYR A 130 10.64 6.46 1.53
CA TYR A 130 11.85 7.27 1.48
C TYR A 130 12.43 7.53 2.88
N PHE A 131 11.58 7.93 3.84
CA PHE A 131 12.01 8.13 5.23
C PHE A 131 12.45 6.82 5.88
N THR A 132 11.67 5.75 5.71
CA THR A 132 12.00 4.42 6.27
C THR A 132 13.35 3.91 5.78
N GLN A 133 13.62 4.00 4.47
CA GLN A 133 14.89 3.57 3.87
C GLN A 133 16.08 4.42 4.34
N ASN A 134 15.84 5.69 4.68
CA ASN A 134 16.87 6.60 5.14
C ASN A 134 16.92 6.77 6.67
N LYS A 135 16.09 6.05 7.44
CA LYS A 135 15.98 6.19 8.91
C LYS A 135 17.34 6.19 9.60
N GLN A 136 18.22 5.24 9.26
CA GLN A 136 19.56 5.17 9.85
C GLN A 136 20.45 6.38 9.54
N LYS A 137 20.34 6.95 8.32
CA LYS A 137 21.09 8.16 7.95
C LYS A 137 20.55 9.37 8.69
N ILE A 138 19.23 9.49 8.75
CA ILE A 138 18.52 10.56 9.46
C ILE A 138 18.86 10.51 10.95
N TYR A 139 18.86 9.33 11.57
CA TYR A 139 19.25 9.15 12.97
C TYR A 139 20.70 9.57 13.22
N LYS A 140 21.65 9.13 12.39
CA LYS A 140 23.05 9.57 12.50
C LYS A 140 23.18 11.08 12.37
N HIS A 141 22.43 11.69 11.45
CA HIS A 141 22.39 13.14 11.27
C HIS A 141 21.78 13.86 12.49
N PHE A 142 20.79 13.27 13.15
CA PHE A 142 20.24 13.76 14.41
C PHE A 142 21.28 13.72 15.54
N CYS A 143 22.01 12.60 15.70
CA CYS A 143 22.99 12.41 16.77
C CYS A 143 24.18 13.37 16.72
N ILE A 144 24.50 13.95 15.56
CA ILE A 144 25.59 14.93 15.44
C ILE A 144 25.16 16.37 15.75
N GLN A 145 23.85 16.60 15.99
CA GLN A 145 23.38 17.94 16.33
C GLN A 145 23.80 18.34 17.74
N PRO A 146 24.21 19.61 17.96
CA PRO A 146 24.72 20.08 19.25
C PRO A 146 23.67 20.02 20.37
N TYR A 147 22.38 20.04 20.00
CA TYR A 147 21.25 20.04 20.92
C TYR A 147 20.59 18.66 21.10
N GLN A 148 21.13 17.58 20.51
CA GLN A 148 20.45 16.27 20.45
C GLN A 148 20.06 15.72 21.83
N ALA A 149 20.90 15.94 22.85
CA ALA A 149 20.65 15.46 24.21
C ALA A 149 19.47 16.16 24.90
N ASN A 150 19.12 17.37 24.48
CA ASN A 150 18.02 18.19 25.01
C ASN A 150 17.20 18.75 23.83
N PHE A 151 16.83 17.88 22.89
CA PHE A 151 16.07 18.28 21.72
C PHE A 151 14.63 18.66 22.11
N THR A 152 14.14 19.80 21.63
CA THR A 152 12.82 20.35 22.01
C THR A 152 12.17 21.03 20.80
N LYS A 153 10.90 21.45 20.94
CA LYS A 153 10.13 22.12 19.87
C LYS A 153 10.87 23.33 19.26
N ASN A 154 11.62 24.08 20.07
CA ASN A 154 12.42 25.23 19.62
C ASN A 154 13.50 24.86 18.59
N HIS A 155 13.99 23.63 18.62
CA HIS A 155 15.04 23.14 17.74
C HIS A 155 14.50 22.56 16.42
N LEU A 156 13.20 22.25 16.34
CA LEU A 156 12.60 21.56 15.19
C LEU A 156 12.83 22.30 13.88
N LYS A 157 12.59 23.61 13.86
CA LYS A 157 12.71 24.41 12.62
C LYS A 157 14.13 24.41 12.07
N ASP A 158 15.12 24.54 12.94
CA ASP A 158 16.52 24.55 12.53
C ASP A 158 17.00 23.13 12.18
N TYR A 159 16.55 22.11 12.90
CA TYR A 159 16.83 20.72 12.55
C TYR A 159 16.25 20.33 11.20
N LEU A 160 14.97 20.64 10.94
CA LEU A 160 14.32 20.35 9.67
C LEU A 160 15.00 21.07 8.50
N ARG A 161 15.44 22.33 8.69
CA ARG A 161 16.25 23.03 7.68
C ARG A 161 17.57 22.31 7.40
N SER A 162 18.26 21.87 8.46
CA SER A 162 19.52 21.13 8.34
C SER A 162 19.33 19.78 7.64
N LEU A 163 18.28 19.04 8.04
CA LEU A 163 17.93 17.75 7.47
C LEU A 163 17.49 17.86 6.00
N ASP A 164 16.71 18.88 5.65
CA ASP A 164 16.30 19.14 4.27
C ASP A 164 17.52 19.36 3.35
N GLY A 165 18.50 20.15 3.81
CA GLY A 165 19.76 20.34 3.11
C GLY A 165 20.60 19.07 3.00
N PHE A 166 20.69 18.28 4.08
CA PHE A 166 21.38 16.99 4.10
C PHE A 166 20.77 15.98 3.11
N MET A 167 19.43 15.97 3.02
CA MET A 167 18.67 15.07 2.15
C MET A 167 18.45 15.64 0.75
N GLN A 168 18.94 16.85 0.45
CA GLN A 168 18.78 17.54 -0.84
C GLN A 168 17.31 17.66 -1.26
N MET A 169 16.44 18.09 -0.33
CA MET A 169 15.00 18.16 -0.55
C MET A 169 14.52 19.54 -1.05
N ASP A 170 15.41 20.51 -1.22
CA ASP A 170 15.14 21.85 -1.80
C ASP A 170 14.07 22.65 -1.03
N GLY A 171 14.06 22.57 0.28
CA GLY A 171 13.10 23.22 1.16
C GLY A 171 11.74 22.52 1.25
N ARG A 172 11.55 21.39 0.54
CA ARG A 172 10.27 20.67 0.53
C ARG A 172 9.88 20.13 1.89
N MET A 173 10.83 19.73 2.73
CA MET A 173 10.52 19.26 4.08
C MET A 173 10.01 20.42 4.95
N LEU A 174 10.76 21.52 4.98
CA LEU A 174 10.41 22.68 5.81
C LEU A 174 9.09 23.35 5.40
N ASN A 175 8.78 23.36 4.10
CA ASN A 175 7.58 24.02 3.58
C ASN A 175 6.29 23.18 3.74
N ASN A 176 6.41 21.86 3.89
CA ASN A 176 5.26 20.96 3.96
C ASN A 176 5.06 20.32 5.34
N PHE A 177 6.01 20.49 6.26
CA PHE A 177 5.90 19.98 7.63
C PHE A 177 5.37 21.06 8.57
N ASP A 178 4.14 20.89 9.05
CA ASP A 178 3.55 21.77 10.05
C ASP A 178 3.97 21.33 11.46
N ILE A 179 4.97 22.04 12.00
CA ILE A 179 5.53 21.79 13.34
C ILE A 179 4.47 21.99 14.43
N ASP A 180 3.59 22.97 14.26
CA ASP A 180 2.63 23.32 15.30
C ASP A 180 1.51 22.29 15.36
N GLN A 181 1.08 21.78 14.20
CA GLN A 181 0.15 20.67 14.12
C GLN A 181 0.75 19.34 14.62
N ALA A 182 1.99 19.02 14.23
CA ALA A 182 2.62 17.75 14.58
C ALA A 182 2.93 17.61 16.08
N PHE A 183 3.15 18.73 16.77
CA PHE A 183 3.51 18.79 18.18
C PHE A 183 2.61 19.75 18.96
N GLU A 184 1.31 19.70 18.69
CA GLU A 184 0.32 20.60 19.29
C GLU A 184 0.30 20.47 20.82
N GLU A 185 0.36 19.24 21.33
CA GLU A 185 0.29 18.92 22.76
C GLU A 185 1.65 19.05 23.47
N THR A 186 2.74 19.17 22.73
CA THR A 186 4.10 19.23 23.29
C THR A 186 4.48 20.64 23.70
N SER A 187 4.95 20.81 24.93
CA SER A 187 5.40 22.13 25.39
C SER A 187 6.74 22.54 24.75
N ALA A 188 7.02 23.84 24.66
CA ALA A 188 8.22 24.35 23.98
C ALA A 188 9.56 23.86 24.59
N THR A 189 9.54 23.50 25.87
CA THR A 189 10.72 23.03 26.63
C THR A 189 10.74 21.52 26.84
N GLU A 190 9.67 20.82 26.47
CA GLU A 190 9.60 19.38 26.60
C GLU A 190 10.55 18.71 25.61
N GLN A 191 11.19 17.64 26.09
CA GLN A 191 12.16 16.90 25.31
C GLN A 191 11.43 16.00 24.32
N ILE A 192 11.74 16.15 23.04
CA ILE A 192 11.20 15.34 21.95
C ILE A 192 12.20 14.23 21.65
N GLN A 193 11.76 12.98 21.67
CA GLN A 193 12.61 11.86 21.29
C GLN A 193 12.73 11.79 19.77
N PHE A 194 13.82 11.18 19.30
CA PHE A 194 14.04 11.00 17.86
C PHE A 194 12.89 10.22 17.21
N GLU A 195 12.35 9.21 17.88
CA GLU A 195 11.29 8.37 17.30
C GLU A 195 9.99 9.16 17.12
N ASP A 196 9.61 10.02 18.07
CA ASP A 196 8.43 10.89 17.94
C ASP A 196 8.58 11.86 16.75
N LEU A 197 9.78 12.42 16.58
CA LEU A 197 10.10 13.24 15.42
C LEU A 197 10.05 12.44 14.12
N PHE A 198 10.63 11.25 14.10
CA PHE A 198 10.68 10.42 12.90
C PHE A 198 9.28 10.00 12.46
N ASP A 199 8.45 9.54 13.40
CA ASP A 199 7.10 9.05 13.13
C ASP A 199 6.16 10.18 12.69
N SER A 200 6.35 11.41 13.17
CA SER A 200 5.59 12.56 12.65
C SER A 200 5.93 12.95 11.20
N MET A 201 7.13 12.61 10.72
CA MET A 201 7.57 12.89 9.35
C MET A 201 7.23 11.79 8.33
N ALA A 202 6.98 10.56 8.79
CA ALA A 202 6.88 9.35 7.96
C ALA A 202 5.43 9.00 7.58
#